data_AF-A0A5P3AX44-F1
#
_entry.id   AF-A0A5P3AX44-F1
#
_cell.length_a   1.000
_cell.length_b   1.000
_cell.length_c   1.000
_cell.angle_alpha   90.00
_cell.angle_beta   90.00
_cell.angle_gamma   90.00
#
_symmetry.space_group_name_H-M   'P 1'
#
loop_
_entity.id
_entity.type
_entity.pdbx_description
1 polymer ?
#
loop_
_entity_poly.entity_id
_entity_poly.type
_entity_poly.pdbx_seq_one_letter_code
_entity_poly.pdbx_strand_id
1 'polypeptide(L)'
;MSQEDARGLGKTTDFMRAVSILFLVMNVYYFCYPFFHRLGCTNGMADRILLNLQRDTGLFTHSLVTKSFCLMFLLFSAMGARGRRQMEMSRLRIGCVLICGLSFYFSSELLLTSPWDIRLVTLLYVSAVTAGYICLLTAGMWAGRLLGSRLMDDVFNEENESFMQETRLMTNEYSVNLPTRFHYNRKWHDG
;
A
#
# COMPACT_ATOMS: atom_id res chain seq x y z
N MET A 1 -15.24 -12.56 -10.90
CA MET A 1 -15.37 -11.13 -10.51
C MET A 1 -15.65 -10.33 -11.77
N SER A 2 -16.73 -9.54 -11.81
CA SER A 2 -17.11 -8.80 -13.03
C SER A 2 -16.08 -7.72 -13.33
N GLN A 3 -15.89 -7.38 -14.60
CA GLN A 3 -15.00 -6.28 -15.02
C GLN A 3 -15.42 -4.94 -14.39
N GLU A 4 -16.71 -4.79 -14.09
CA GLU A 4 -17.27 -3.64 -13.39
C GLU A 4 -16.82 -3.57 -11.92
N ASP A 5 -16.78 -4.71 -11.22
CA ASP A 5 -16.32 -4.79 -9.83
C ASP A 5 -14.84 -4.38 -9.70
N ALA A 6 -14.00 -4.81 -10.64
CA ALA A 6 -12.58 -4.46 -10.67
C ALA A 6 -12.37 -2.95 -10.90
N ARG A 7 -13.18 -2.35 -11.79
CA ARG A 7 -13.16 -0.91 -12.06
C ARG A 7 -13.69 -0.11 -10.87
N GLY A 8 -14.70 -0.61 -10.18
CA GLY A 8 -15.22 -0.04 -8.94
C GLY A 8 -14.16 -0.02 -7.83
N LEU A 9 -13.47 -1.14 -7.64
CA LEU A 9 -12.40 -1.26 -6.64
C LEU A 9 -11.25 -0.27 -6.90
N GLY A 10 -10.83 -0.12 -8.17
CA GLY A 10 -9.81 0.85 -8.57
C GLY A 10 -10.20 2.30 -8.23
N LYS A 11 -11.43 2.71 -8.53
CA LYS A 11 -11.93 4.04 -8.15
C LYS A 11 -11.90 4.27 -6.63
N THR A 12 -12.29 3.27 -5.85
CA THR A 12 -12.24 3.36 -4.39
C THR A 12 -10.79 3.50 -3.89
N THR A 13 -9.83 2.80 -4.49
CA THR A 13 -8.41 2.92 -4.09
C THR A 13 -7.83 4.30 -4.37
N ASP A 14 -8.18 4.91 -5.50
CA ASP A 14 -7.76 6.26 -5.85
C ASP A 14 -8.38 7.30 -4.92
N PHE A 15 -9.66 7.12 -4.55
CA PHE A 15 -10.33 7.95 -3.55
C PHE A 15 -9.64 7.87 -2.18
N MET A 16 -9.33 6.66 -1.69
CA MET A 16 -8.61 6.49 -0.42
C MET A 16 -7.23 7.17 -0.44
N ARG A 17 -6.51 7.12 -1.58
CA ARG A 17 -5.23 7.85 -1.74
C ARG A 17 -5.44 9.36 -1.68
N ALA A 18 -6.46 9.89 -2.35
CA ALA A 18 -6.76 11.33 -2.31
C ALA A 18 -7.09 11.79 -0.89
N VAL A 19 -7.86 11.01 -0.13
CA VAL A 19 -8.17 11.29 1.28
C VAL A 19 -6.89 11.25 2.15
N SER A 20 -6.00 10.28 1.91
CA SER A 20 -4.70 10.22 2.59
C SER A 20 -3.85 11.48 2.33
N ILE A 21 -3.73 11.92 1.07
CA ILE A 21 -3.03 13.16 0.71
C ILE A 21 -3.68 14.38 1.36
N LEU A 22 -5.01 14.44 1.41
CA LEU A 22 -5.74 15.52 2.07
C LEU A 22 -5.35 15.65 3.55
N PHE A 23 -5.31 14.52 4.28
CA PHE A 23 -4.86 14.52 5.69
C PHE A 23 -3.40 14.93 5.85
N LEU A 24 -2.53 14.54 4.90
CA LEU A 24 -1.12 14.98 4.89
C LEU A 24 -1.00 16.49 4.75
N VAL A 25 -1.74 17.09 3.81
CA VAL A 25 -1.77 18.54 3.57
C VAL A 25 -2.35 19.26 4.78
N MET A 26 -3.44 18.76 5.36
CA MET A 26 -4.01 19.33 6.58
C MET A 26 -3.02 19.30 7.75
N ASN A 27 -2.29 18.20 7.94
CA ASN A 27 -1.25 18.09 8.97
C ASN A 27 -0.15 19.14 8.74
N VAL A 28 0.39 19.24 7.52
CA VAL A 28 1.41 20.26 7.18
C VAL A 28 0.90 21.67 7.43
N TYR A 29 -0.31 21.99 6.97
CA TYR A 29 -0.89 23.32 7.13
C TYR A 29 -1.10 23.69 8.61
N TYR A 30 -1.63 22.76 9.41
CA TYR A 30 -1.89 22.99 10.84
C TYR A 30 -0.59 23.17 11.63
N PHE A 31 0.36 22.25 11.51
CA PHE A 31 1.59 22.27 12.32
C PHE A 31 2.60 23.33 11.86
N CYS A 32 2.58 23.71 10.57
CA CYS A 32 3.40 24.80 10.05
C CYS A 32 2.62 26.12 9.88
N TYR A 33 1.51 26.31 10.57
CA TYR A 33 0.67 27.50 10.47
C TYR A 33 1.44 28.84 10.62
N PRO A 34 2.41 28.99 11.56
CA PRO A 34 3.17 30.23 11.69
C PRO A 34 3.94 30.63 10.41
N PHE A 35 4.39 29.64 9.64
CA PHE A 35 5.06 29.89 8.36
C PHE A 35 4.08 30.38 7.29
N PHE A 36 2.93 29.72 7.15
CA PHE A 36 1.88 30.12 6.19
C PHE A 36 1.28 31.49 6.52
N HIS A 37 1.12 31.79 7.81
CA HIS A 37 0.70 33.10 8.27
C HIS A 37 1.69 34.20 7.86
N ARG A 38 3.01 33.96 8.00
CA ARG A 38 4.04 34.91 7.55
C ARG A 38 4.07 35.09 6.03
N LEU A 39 3.69 34.06 5.27
CA LEU A 39 3.63 34.11 3.82
C LEU A 39 2.38 34.84 3.28
N GLY A 40 1.39 35.13 4.15
CA GLY A 40 0.10 35.67 3.73
C GLY A 40 -0.76 34.64 2.95
N CYS A 41 -0.40 33.36 2.99
CA CYS A 41 -1.14 32.27 2.34
C CYS A 41 -2.18 31.64 3.27
N THR A 42 -2.76 32.42 4.19
CA THR A 42 -3.85 31.96 5.06
C THR A 42 -5.18 32.11 4.35
N ASN A 43 -5.95 31.03 4.28
CA ASN A 43 -7.32 31.08 3.78
C ASN A 43 -8.27 30.92 4.98
N GLY A 44 -9.02 31.97 5.29
CA GLY A 44 -9.94 31.96 6.44
C GLY A 44 -10.98 30.84 6.40
N MET A 45 -11.33 30.32 5.20
CA MET A 45 -12.19 29.13 5.08
C MET A 45 -11.47 27.85 5.53
N ALA A 46 -10.22 27.67 5.12
CA ALA A 46 -9.43 26.51 5.51
C ALA A 46 -9.23 26.51 7.04
N ASP A 47 -8.84 27.64 7.61
CA ASP A 47 -8.64 27.80 9.05
C ASP A 47 -9.90 27.41 9.84
N ARG A 48 -11.07 27.85 9.38
CA ARG A 48 -12.35 27.51 10.03
C ARG A 48 -12.68 26.02 9.94
N ILE A 49 -12.41 25.38 8.80
CA ILE A 49 -12.60 23.93 8.64
C ILE A 49 -11.67 23.16 9.57
N LEU A 50 -10.39 23.53 9.60
CA LEU A 50 -9.38 22.90 10.46
C LEU A 50 -9.72 23.06 11.95
N LEU A 51 -10.17 24.24 12.38
CA LEU A 51 -10.58 24.49 13.76
C LEU A 51 -11.83 23.69 14.15
N ASN A 52 -12.82 23.59 13.27
CA ASN A 52 -14.00 22.77 13.51
C ASN A 52 -13.63 21.27 13.61
N LEU A 53 -12.79 20.79 12.69
CA LEU A 53 -12.32 19.41 12.70
C LEU A 53 -11.51 19.09 13.97
N GLN A 54 -10.71 20.04 14.45
CA GLN A 54 -10.01 19.91 15.73
C GLN A 54 -10.98 19.87 16.91
N ARG A 55 -11.99 20.75 16.94
CA ARG A 55 -12.99 20.80 18.00
C ARG A 55 -13.79 19.50 18.10
N ASP A 56 -14.18 18.92 16.97
CA ASP A 56 -15.07 17.76 16.95
C ASP A 56 -14.32 16.43 17.08
N THR A 57 -13.09 16.34 16.56
CA THR A 57 -12.37 15.05 16.44
C THR A 57 -11.07 14.99 17.26
N GLY A 58 -10.52 16.13 17.69
CA GLY A 58 -9.21 16.19 18.38
C GLY A 58 -8.03 15.71 17.53
N LEU A 59 -8.18 15.70 16.20
CA LEU A 59 -7.27 15.06 15.25
C LEU A 59 -5.86 15.68 15.22
N PHE A 60 -5.78 16.99 15.50
CA PHE A 60 -4.55 17.78 15.47
C PHE A 60 -3.94 17.99 16.87
N THR A 61 -4.36 17.22 17.87
CA THR A 61 -3.77 17.27 19.23
C THR A 61 -2.28 16.93 19.19
N HIS A 62 -1.91 15.90 18.42
CA HIS A 62 -0.53 15.55 18.12
C HIS A 62 -0.37 15.26 16.63
N SER A 63 0.76 15.64 16.06
CA SER A 63 1.04 15.40 14.64
C SER A 63 1.04 13.91 14.30
N LEU A 64 1.47 13.06 15.24
CA LEU A 64 1.40 11.60 15.12
C LEU A 64 -0.01 11.06 14.89
N VAL A 65 -1.05 11.67 15.48
CA VAL A 65 -2.43 11.20 15.33
C VAL A 65 -2.91 11.43 13.90
N THR A 66 -2.80 12.67 13.41
CA THR A 66 -3.14 13.02 12.01
C THR A 66 -2.33 12.19 11.02
N LYS A 67 -1.04 12.00 11.29
CA LYS A 67 -0.14 11.17 10.48
C LYS A 67 -0.57 9.70 10.45
N SER A 68 -1.07 9.16 11.56
CA SER A 68 -1.58 7.79 11.64
C SER A 68 -2.84 7.60 10.80
N PHE A 69 -3.75 8.57 10.79
CA PHE A 69 -4.92 8.55 9.88
C PHE A 69 -4.49 8.60 8.42
N CYS A 70 -3.53 9.44 8.09
CA CYS A 70 -2.95 9.49 6.73
C CYS A 70 -2.38 8.12 6.31
N LEU A 71 -1.64 7.45 7.19
CA LEU A 71 -1.11 6.10 6.95
C LEU A 71 -2.21 5.04 6.86
N MET A 72 -3.25 5.12 7.68
CA MET A 72 -4.38 4.19 7.64
C MET A 72 -5.06 4.23 6.27
N PHE A 73 -5.39 5.42 5.75
CA PHE A 73 -5.97 5.57 4.42
C PHE A 73 -5.01 5.15 3.31
N LEU A 74 -3.71 5.39 3.48
CA LEU A 74 -2.68 4.91 2.56
C LEU A 74 -2.63 3.37 2.50
N LEU A 75 -2.71 2.70 3.65
CA LEU A 75 -2.76 1.25 3.75
C LEU A 75 -4.01 0.68 3.07
N PHE A 76 -5.19 1.29 3.31
CA PHE A 76 -6.42 0.90 2.62
C PHE A 76 -6.35 1.10 1.11
N SER A 77 -5.73 2.19 0.65
CA SER A 77 -5.46 2.42 -0.76
C SER A 77 -4.54 1.34 -1.35
N ALA A 78 -3.50 0.96 -0.62
CA ALA A 78 -2.55 -0.08 -1.04
C ALA A 78 -3.18 -1.49 -1.10
N MET A 79 -4.06 -1.84 -0.16
CA MET A 79 -4.72 -3.15 -0.13
C MET A 79 -5.63 -3.40 -1.35
N GLY A 80 -6.29 -2.37 -1.86
CA GLY A 80 -7.17 -2.53 -3.03
C GLY A 80 -6.42 -2.50 -4.38
N ALA A 81 -5.13 -2.17 -4.40
CA ALA A 81 -4.34 -2.04 -5.61
C ALA A 81 -4.05 -3.42 -6.26
N ARG A 82 -4.98 -3.89 -7.08
CA ARG A 82 -4.80 -5.09 -7.91
C ARG A 82 -4.00 -4.74 -9.17
N GLY A 83 -2.69 -4.89 -9.13
CA GLY A 83 -1.83 -4.71 -10.31
C GLY A 83 -1.62 -6.02 -11.06
N ARG A 84 -1.68 -5.97 -12.40
CA ARG A 84 -1.25 -7.08 -13.26
C ARG A 84 0.21 -7.43 -12.97
N ARG A 85 0.49 -8.73 -12.91
CA ARG A 85 1.82 -9.32 -12.68
C ARG A 85 2.86 -8.62 -13.53
N GLN A 86 3.77 -7.90 -12.89
CA GLN A 86 5.13 -7.80 -13.40
C GLN A 86 6.11 -7.37 -12.32
N MET A 87 7.27 -8.01 -12.41
CA MET A 87 8.52 -7.83 -11.68
C MET A 87 8.63 -8.61 -10.36
N GLU A 88 9.59 -9.54 -10.35
CA GLU A 88 10.20 -10.16 -9.18
C GLU A 88 10.92 -9.09 -8.34
N MET A 89 10.16 -8.18 -7.75
CA MET A 89 10.72 -7.25 -6.78
C MET A 89 11.07 -8.05 -5.54
N SER A 90 12.37 -8.15 -5.24
CA SER A 90 12.87 -8.78 -4.01
C SER A 90 12.13 -8.19 -2.81
N ARG A 91 11.47 -9.05 -2.02
CA ARG A 91 10.72 -8.63 -0.82
C ARG A 91 11.56 -7.77 0.13
N LEU A 92 12.88 -7.99 0.11
CA LEU A 92 13.87 -7.19 0.83
C LEU A 92 13.83 -5.72 0.41
N ARG A 93 13.74 -5.43 -0.89
CA ARG A 93 13.67 -4.05 -1.40
C ARG A 93 12.40 -3.33 -0.92
N ILE A 94 11.24 -4.02 -0.97
CA ILE A 94 9.97 -3.48 -0.46
C ILE A 94 10.09 -3.18 1.04
N GLY A 95 10.66 -4.13 1.81
CA GLY A 95 10.92 -3.95 3.24
C GLY A 95 11.85 -2.78 3.55
N CYS A 96 12.97 -2.65 2.82
CA CYS A 96 13.90 -1.52 2.99
C CYS A 96 13.22 -0.18 2.72
N VAL A 97 12.49 -0.03 1.60
CA VAL A 97 11.80 1.22 1.26
C VAL A 97 10.71 1.55 2.30
N LEU A 98 9.99 0.54 2.80
CA LEU A 98 9.00 0.71 3.86
C LEU A 98 9.65 1.22 5.15
N ILE A 99 10.75 0.59 5.59
CA ILE A 99 11.48 0.99 6.81
C ILE A 99 12.04 2.40 6.64
N CYS A 100 12.71 2.70 5.52
CA CYS A 100 13.21 4.05 5.24
C CYS A 100 12.09 5.09 5.23
N GLY A 101 10.95 4.78 4.61
CA GLY A 101 9.78 5.64 4.58
C GLY A 101 9.22 5.92 5.97
N LEU A 102 9.05 4.87 6.80
CA LEU A 102 8.62 5.02 8.19
C LEU A 102 9.63 5.85 9.00
N SER A 103 10.93 5.56 8.87
CA SER A 103 11.98 6.30 9.57
C SER A 103 11.94 7.79 9.25
N PHE A 104 11.85 8.19 7.98
CA PHE A 104 11.73 9.62 7.60
C PHE A 104 10.41 10.24 8.07
N TYR A 105 9.31 9.49 7.98
CA TYR A 105 7.99 9.99 8.34
C TYR A 105 7.86 10.23 9.85
N PHE A 106 8.38 9.34 10.70
CA PHE A 106 8.38 9.52 12.15
C PHE A 106 9.49 10.45 12.65
N SER A 107 10.68 10.44 12.04
CA SER A 107 11.77 11.32 12.44
C SER A 107 11.44 12.81 12.23
N SER A 108 10.51 13.12 11.33
CA SER A 108 10.02 14.48 11.11
C SER A 108 9.42 15.14 12.37
N GLU A 109 8.98 14.39 13.38
CA GLU A 109 8.51 14.96 14.65
C GLU A 109 9.63 15.66 15.42
N LEU A 110 10.86 15.16 15.35
CA LEU A 110 12.01 15.78 16.02
C LEU A 110 12.31 17.17 15.46
N LEU A 111 11.92 17.43 14.20
CA LEU A 111 12.08 18.74 13.58
C LEU A 111 11.11 19.78 14.17
N LEU A 112 9.89 19.35 14.54
CA LEU A 112 8.88 20.24 15.15
C LEU A 112 9.28 20.70 16.57
N THR A 113 10.03 19.89 17.31
CA THR A 113 10.51 20.26 18.65
C THR A 113 11.85 21.01 18.64
N SER A 114 12.47 21.18 17.46
CA SER A 114 13.78 21.82 17.34
C SER A 114 13.67 23.35 17.43
N PRO A 115 14.56 24.04 18.18
CA PRO A 115 14.52 25.50 18.35
C PRO A 115 15.09 26.29 17.16
N TRP A 116 15.02 25.74 15.94
CA TRP A 116 15.59 26.35 14.74
C TRP A 116 14.64 27.41 14.14
N ASP A 117 15.12 28.18 13.15
CA ASP A 117 14.28 29.16 12.45
C ASP A 117 13.07 28.47 11.80
N ILE A 118 11.89 29.06 11.98
CA ILE A 118 10.60 28.57 11.51
C ILE A 118 10.65 28.22 10.01
N ARG A 119 11.35 29.02 9.20
CA ARG A 119 11.49 28.76 7.76
C ARG A 119 12.23 27.46 7.49
N LEU A 120 13.37 27.24 8.16
CA LEU A 120 14.18 26.04 8.00
C LEU A 120 13.45 24.81 8.55
N VAL A 121 12.82 24.94 9.71
CA VAL A 121 12.02 23.86 10.32
C VAL A 121 10.90 23.44 9.40
N THR A 122 10.10 24.38 8.88
CA THR A 122 8.99 24.07 7.97
C THR A 122 9.48 23.40 6.68
N LEU A 123 10.55 23.89 6.05
CA LEU A 123 11.09 23.29 4.83
C LEU A 123 11.60 21.86 5.06
N LEU A 124 12.37 21.64 6.14
CA LEU A 124 12.87 20.31 6.49
C LEU A 124 11.73 19.37 6.88
N TYR A 125 10.74 19.87 7.62
CA TYR A 125 9.58 19.10 8.03
C TYR A 125 8.77 18.64 6.81
N VAL A 126 8.39 19.57 5.93
CA VAL A 126 7.59 19.27 4.74
C VAL A 126 8.33 18.33 3.80
N SER A 127 9.64 18.55 3.59
CA SER A 127 10.44 17.67 2.74
C SER A 127 10.57 16.26 3.32
N ALA A 128 10.85 16.13 4.62
CA ALA A 128 10.94 14.83 5.30
C ALA A 128 9.61 14.06 5.29
N VAL A 129 8.50 14.74 5.63
CA VAL A 129 7.15 14.14 5.62
C VAL A 129 6.73 13.73 4.21
N THR A 130 6.97 14.58 3.21
CA THR A 130 6.61 14.28 1.81
C THR A 130 7.45 13.15 1.25
N ALA A 131 8.78 13.17 1.47
CA ALA A 131 9.67 12.10 1.05
C ALA A 131 9.30 10.76 1.73
N GLY A 132 9.05 10.78 3.04
CA GLY A 132 8.58 9.63 3.80
C GLY A 132 7.26 9.09 3.24
N TYR A 133 6.29 9.96 2.97
CA TYR A 133 5.00 9.59 2.40
C TYR A 133 5.13 8.94 1.01
N ILE A 134 5.95 9.51 0.12
CA ILE A 134 6.19 8.94 -1.23
C ILE A 134 6.84 7.55 -1.12
N CYS A 135 7.83 7.38 -0.23
CA CYS A 135 8.42 6.07 0.03
C CYS A 135 7.37 5.06 0.53
N LEU A 136 6.48 5.47 1.43
CA LEU A 136 5.41 4.60 1.94
C LEU A 136 4.36 4.29 0.86
N LEU A 137 4.01 5.26 0.02
CA LEU A 137 3.11 5.05 -1.12
C LEU A 137 3.68 4.05 -2.11
N THR A 138 4.96 4.20 -2.49
CA THR A 138 5.64 3.27 -3.41
C THR A 138 5.76 1.87 -2.83
N ALA A 139 6.16 1.75 -1.55
CA ALA A 139 6.20 0.48 -0.84
C ALA A 139 4.81 -0.18 -0.75
N GLY A 140 3.77 0.60 -0.43
CA GLY A 140 2.39 0.13 -0.36
C GLY A 140 1.88 -0.38 -1.71
N MET A 141 2.14 0.34 -2.80
CA MET A 141 1.79 -0.11 -4.14
C MET A 141 2.48 -1.44 -4.51
N TRP A 142 3.76 -1.60 -4.17
CA TRP A 142 4.48 -2.85 -4.41
C TRP A 142 3.99 -4.00 -3.53
N ALA A 143 3.70 -3.73 -2.26
CA ALA A 143 3.14 -4.71 -1.33
C ALA A 143 1.74 -5.17 -1.75
N GLY A 144 0.87 -4.24 -2.17
CA GLY A 144 -0.47 -4.56 -2.68
C GLY A 144 -0.45 -5.49 -3.90
N ARG A 145 0.49 -5.24 -4.83
CA ARG A 145 0.72 -6.12 -5.98
C ARG A 145 1.18 -7.52 -5.56
N LEU A 146 2.10 -7.62 -4.59
CA LEU A 146 2.60 -8.90 -4.10
C LEU A 146 1.49 -9.72 -3.42
N LEU A 147 0.65 -9.09 -2.60
CA LEU A 147 -0.47 -9.73 -1.90
C LEU A 147 -1.54 -10.23 -2.88
N GLY A 148 -1.92 -9.40 -3.87
CA GLY A 148 -2.89 -9.78 -4.90
C GLY A 148 -2.47 -10.99 -5.72
N SER A 149 -1.16 -11.18 -5.92
CA SER A 149 -0.63 -12.32 -6.69
C SER A 149 -0.68 -13.67 -5.98
N ARG A 150 -0.80 -13.69 -4.64
CA ARG A 150 -0.87 -14.92 -3.83
C ARG A 150 -2.29 -15.37 -3.52
N LEU A 151 -3.26 -14.45 -3.58
CA LEU A 151 -4.64 -14.74 -3.19
C LEU A 151 -5.52 -15.22 -4.35
N MET A 152 -5.16 -14.89 -5.59
CA MET A 152 -5.66 -15.60 -6.77
C MET A 152 -4.71 -16.76 -7.04
N ASP A 153 -4.97 -17.91 -6.41
CA ASP A 153 -4.58 -19.17 -7.05
C ASP A 153 -5.25 -19.16 -8.42
N ASP A 154 -4.43 -19.15 -9.46
CA ASP A 154 -4.90 -19.12 -10.84
C ASP A 154 -5.89 -20.28 -11.02
N VAL A 155 -7.02 -20.02 -11.69
CA VAL A 155 -7.93 -21.11 -12.05
C VAL A 155 -7.19 -22.10 -12.97
N PHE A 156 -6.21 -21.57 -13.74
CA PHE A 156 -5.23 -22.31 -14.53
C PHE A 156 -3.89 -22.46 -13.77
N ASN A 157 -3.96 -22.94 -12.52
CA ASN A 157 -2.78 -23.41 -11.80
C ASN A 157 -2.44 -24.81 -12.30
N GLU A 158 -1.15 -25.15 -12.41
CA GLU A 158 -0.66 -26.50 -12.71
C GLU A 158 -1.38 -27.56 -11.85
N GLU A 159 -1.73 -27.23 -10.61
CA GLU A 159 -2.53 -28.07 -9.70
C GLU A 159 -4.00 -28.27 -10.15
N ASN A 160 -4.66 -27.22 -10.65
CA ASN A 160 -6.04 -27.29 -11.14
C ASN A 160 -6.13 -27.89 -12.56
N GLU A 161 -5.04 -27.80 -13.32
CA GLU A 161 -4.89 -28.44 -14.63
C GLU A 161 -4.38 -29.89 -14.53
N SER A 162 -3.94 -30.31 -13.34
CA SER A 162 -3.49 -31.67 -13.04
C SER A 162 -4.68 -32.56 -12.69
N PHE A 163 -4.76 -33.73 -13.33
CA PHE A 163 -5.80 -34.73 -13.06
C PHE A 163 -5.18 -36.06 -12.63
N MET A 164 -5.95 -36.85 -11.87
CA MET A 164 -5.55 -38.22 -11.56
C MET A 164 -5.55 -39.05 -12.84
N GLN A 165 -4.41 -39.67 -13.16
CA GLN A 165 -4.28 -40.61 -14.28
C GLN A 165 -4.51 -42.06 -13.82
N GLU A 166 -4.88 -42.93 -14.75
CA GLU A 166 -5.10 -44.35 -14.48
C GLU A 166 -3.76 -45.05 -14.22
N THR A 167 -3.59 -45.64 -13.03
CA THR A 167 -2.34 -46.30 -12.59
C THR A 167 -2.43 -47.83 -12.63
N ARG A 168 -3.56 -48.38 -13.09
CA ARG A 168 -3.75 -49.83 -13.17
C ARG A 168 -3.14 -50.37 -14.46
N LEU A 169 -2.34 -51.42 -14.32
CA LEU A 169 -1.82 -52.18 -15.45
C LEU A 169 -2.96 -52.97 -16.12
N MET A 170 -3.28 -52.61 -17.37
CA MET A 170 -4.27 -53.32 -18.17
C MET A 170 -3.59 -54.48 -18.90
N THR A 171 -4.12 -55.70 -18.79
CA THR A 171 -3.60 -56.89 -19.46
C THR A 171 -4.63 -57.42 -20.45
N ASN A 172 -4.50 -57.05 -21.71
CA ASN A 172 -5.29 -57.57 -22.83
C ASN A 172 -4.35 -57.88 -24.01
N GLU A 173 -4.81 -58.66 -24.98
CA GLU A 173 -4.05 -59.06 -26.19
C GLU A 173 -3.50 -57.86 -26.97
N TYR A 174 -4.13 -56.68 -26.86
CA TYR A 174 -3.73 -55.45 -27.54
C TYR A 174 -3.38 -54.29 -26.59
N SER A 175 -3.23 -54.53 -25.28
CA SER A 175 -2.90 -53.46 -24.34
C SER A 175 -1.43 -53.05 -24.43
N VAL A 176 -1.17 -51.75 -24.60
CA VAL A 176 0.18 -51.16 -24.53
C VAL A 176 0.23 -50.24 -23.32
N ASN A 177 1.09 -50.56 -22.35
CA ASN A 177 1.30 -49.75 -21.14
C ASN A 177 2.67 -49.06 -21.25
N LEU A 178 2.69 -47.74 -21.16
CA LEU A 178 3.89 -46.92 -21.24
C LEU A 178 4.17 -46.30 -19.88
N PRO A 179 5.41 -46.39 -19.35
CA PRO A 179 5.74 -45.75 -18.08
C PRO A 179 5.69 -44.24 -18.25
N THR A 180 4.89 -43.56 -17.42
CA THR A 180 4.75 -42.11 -17.45
C THR A 180 4.92 -41.50 -16.07
N ARG A 181 5.06 -40.18 -16.02
CA ARG A 181 5.00 -39.41 -14.78
C ARG A 181 3.96 -38.32 -14.93
N PHE A 182 3.10 -38.22 -13.94
CA PHE A 182 2.09 -37.18 -13.87
C PHE A 182 2.15 -36.45 -12.54
N HIS A 183 1.82 -35.17 -12.57
CA HIS A 183 1.73 -34.35 -11.39
C HIS A 183 0.28 -34.36 -10.90
N TYR A 184 0.07 -34.63 -9.62
CA TYR A 184 -1.25 -34.60 -8.99
C TYR A 184 -1.09 -34.32 -7.49
N ASN A 185 -1.97 -33.51 -6.91
CA ASN A 185 -1.94 -33.17 -5.48
C ASN A 185 -0.57 -32.66 -4.97
N ARG A 186 0.08 -31.78 -5.76
CA ARG A 186 1.42 -31.22 -5.51
C ARG A 186 2.56 -32.25 -5.41
N LYS A 187 2.39 -33.44 -6.00
CA LYS A 187 3.40 -34.49 -6.01
C LYS A 187 3.51 -35.12 -7.39
N TRP A 188 4.72 -35.59 -7.70
CA TRP A 188 4.95 -36.45 -8.85
C TRP A 188 4.56 -37.88 -8.52
N HIS A 189 3.72 -38.45 -9.37
CA HIS A 189 3.29 -39.84 -9.32
C HIS A 189 3.82 -40.55 -10.56
N ASP A 190 4.32 -41.77 -10.37
CA ASP A 190 4.63 -42.67 -11.48
C ASP A 190 3.31 -43.32 -11.93
N GLY A 191 3.06 -43.31 -13.24
CA GLY A 191 1.87 -43.86 -13.90
C GLY A 191 2.19 -45.05 -14.77
#